data_AF-A0A831RIG8-F1
#
_entry.id   AF-A0A831RIG8-F1
#
_cell.length_a   1.000
_cell.length_b   1.000
_cell.length_c   1.000
_cell.angle_alpha   90.00
_cell.angle_beta   90.00
_cell.angle_gamma   90.00
#
_symmetry.space_group_name_H-M   'P 1'
#
loop_
_entity.id
_entity.type
_entity.pdbx_description
1 polymer ?
#
loop_
_entity_poly.entity_id
_entity_poly.type
_entity_poly.pdbx_seq_one_letter_code
_entity_poly.pdbx_strand_id
1 'polypeptide(L)' 'MSGIRRLDTGEPEFWSRLDALLAWEPGAGESVEQTVREILAAVRRRGDAALLEYT' A
#
# COMPACT_ATOMS: atom_id res chain seq x y z
N MET A 1 16.64 12.53 10.32
CA MET A 1 17.13 11.13 10.34
C MET A 1 16.07 10.29 11.02
N SER A 2 15.41 9.38 10.30
CA SER A 2 14.34 8.55 10.89
C SER A 2 14.98 7.45 11.74
N GLY A 3 14.85 7.54 13.06
CA GLY A 3 15.38 6.55 13.99
C GLY A 3 14.62 5.22 13.88
N ILE A 4 15.34 4.10 14.00
CA ILE A 4 14.71 2.78 14.10
C ILE A 4 13.92 2.73 15.41
N ARG A 5 12.64 2.36 15.33
CA ARG A 5 11.79 2.18 16.51
C ARG A 5 12.26 0.95 17.30
N ARG A 6 12.52 1.13 18.59
CA ARG A 6 12.89 0.07 19.53
C ARG A 6 11.74 -0.12 20.52
N LEU A 7 11.48 -1.38 20.88
CA LEU A 7 10.48 -1.78 21.87
C LEU A 7 11.20 -2.50 23.01
N ASP A 8 10.69 -2.37 24.22
CA ASP A 8 11.17 -3.10 25.40
C ASP A 8 10.07 -4.04 25.89
N THR A 9 10.40 -5.32 26.02
CA THR A 9 9.49 -6.39 26.48
C THR A 9 9.05 -6.25 27.94
N GLY A 10 9.73 -5.41 28.73
CA GLY A 10 9.37 -5.13 30.13
C GLY A 10 8.31 -4.04 30.29
N GLU A 11 7.99 -3.30 29.23
CA GLU A 11 6.96 -2.25 29.30
C GLU A 11 5.54 -2.86 29.32
N PRO A 12 4.63 -2.36 30.18
CA PRO A 12 3.24 -2.82 30.22
C PRO A 12 2.53 -2.72 28.86
N GLU A 13 2.90 -1.73 28.04
CA GLU A 13 2.32 -1.44 26.74
C GLU A 13 3.00 -2.18 25.57
N PHE A 14 3.99 -3.03 25.84
CA PHE A 14 4.79 -3.72 24.81
C PHE A 14 3.92 -4.37 23.74
N TRP A 15 2.93 -5.17 24.15
CA TRP A 15 2.07 -5.90 23.21
C TRP A 15 1.22 -4.98 22.33
N SER A 16 0.66 -3.91 22.91
CA SER A 16 -0.12 -2.94 22.15
C SER A 16 0.75 -2.15 21.16
N ARG A 17 1.98 -1.79 21.56
CA ARG A 17 2.95 -1.11 20.68
C ARG A 17 3.47 -2.02 19.57
N LEU A 18 3.65 -3.31 19.86
CA LEU A 18 4.03 -4.32 18.88
C LEU A 18 2.90 -4.54 17.86
N ASP A 19 1.65 -4.69 18.32
CA ASP A 19 0.49 -4.83 17.44
C ASP A 19 0.35 -3.62 16.51
N ALA A 20 0.51 -2.40 17.03
CA ALA A 20 0.47 -1.19 16.20
C ALA A 20 1.60 -1.11 15.16
N LEU A 21 2.77 -1.70 15.43
CA LEU A 21 3.88 -1.75 14.48
C LEU A 21 3.72 -2.83 13.44
N LEU A 22 3.11 -3.95 13.81
CA LEU A 22 2.81 -5.08 12.94
C LEU A 22 1.48 -4.91 12.20
N ALA A 23 0.67 -3.92 12.58
CA ALA A 23 -0.52 -3.48 11.89
C ALA A 23 -0.13 -2.89 10.54
N TRP A 24 0.21 -3.80 9.62
CA TRP A 24 0.30 -3.50 8.21
C TRP A 24 -1.12 -3.29 7.71
N GLU A 25 -1.52 -2.02 7.68
CA GLU A 25 -2.67 -1.59 6.92
C GLU A 25 -2.43 -1.94 5.44
N PRO A 26 -3.39 -2.56 4.73
CA PRO A 26 -3.39 -2.62 3.27
C PRO A 26 -3.63 -1.21 2.68
N GLY A 27 -2.78 -0.25 3.03
CA GLY A 27 -2.91 1.18 2.78
C GLY A 27 -2.74 1.61 1.33
N ALA A 28 -2.88 0.68 0.39
CA ALA A 28 -2.92 0.97 -1.04
C ALA A 28 -3.87 0.05 -1.80
N GLY A 29 -4.58 -0.88 -1.13
CA GLY A 29 -5.37 -1.90 -1.82
C GLY A 29 -6.43 -1.30 -2.73
N GLU A 30 -7.27 -0.40 -2.19
CA GLU A 30 -8.44 0.11 -2.91
C GLU A 30 -8.08 1.13 -4.00
N SER A 31 -7.15 2.06 -3.72
CA SER A 31 -6.72 3.06 -4.71
C SER A 31 -5.92 2.42 -5.86
N VAL A 32 -5.05 1.45 -5.56
CA VAL A 32 -4.33 0.71 -6.61
C VAL A 32 -5.30 -0.15 -7.40
N GLU A 33 -6.23 -0.85 -6.75
CA GLU A 33 -7.22 -1.65 -7.44
C GLU A 33 -8.09 -0.82 -8.39
N GLN A 34 -8.58 0.34 -7.93
CA GLN A 34 -9.35 1.25 -8.76
C GLN A 34 -8.53 1.75 -9.96
N THR A 35 -7.29 2.15 -9.74
CA THR A 35 -6.37 2.60 -10.79
C THR A 35 -6.14 1.49 -11.82
N VAL A 36 -5.90 0.26 -11.38
CA VAL A 36 -5.71 -0.89 -12.26
C VAL A 36 -6.97 -1.18 -13.08
N ARG A 37 -8.17 -1.12 -12.48
CA ARG A 37 -9.43 -1.30 -13.22
C ARG A 37 -9.60 -0.27 -14.33
N GLU A 38 -9.26 0.99 -14.06
CA GLU A 38 -9.32 2.08 -15.05
C GLU A 38 -8.35 1.87 -16.21
N ILE A 39 -7.09 1.50 -15.91
CA ILE A 39 -6.08 1.19 -16.93
C ILE A 39 -6.55 0.02 -17.80
N LEU A 40 -7.04 -1.06 -17.19
CA LEU A 40 -7.55 -2.22 -17.94
C LEU A 40 -8.73 -1.84 -18.85
N ALA A 41 -9.65 -1.00 -18.37
CA ALA A 41 -10.77 -0.51 -19.18
C ALA A 41 -10.30 0.39 -20.34
N ALA A 42 -9.31 1.25 -20.10
CA ALA A 42 -8.73 2.12 -21.14
C ALA A 42 -8.03 1.31 -22.23
N VAL A 43 -7.22 0.31 -21.85
CA VAL A 43 -6.54 -0.59 -22.79
C VAL A 43 -7.54 -1.42 -23.58
N ARG A 44 -8.58 -1.99 -22.95
CA ARG A 44 -9.64 -2.72 -23.67
C ARG A 44 -10.36 -1.89 -24.72
N ARG A 45 -10.54 -0.59 -24.47
CA ARG A 45 -11.26 0.31 -25.39
C ARG A 45 -10.38 0.88 -26.51
N ARG A 46 -9.13 1.19 -26.21
CA ARG A 46 -8.25 1.99 -27.10
C ARG A 46 -7.03 1.22 -27.60
N GLY A 47 -6.78 0.01 -27.09
CA GLY A 47 -5.66 -0.84 -27.49
C GLY A 47 -4.31 -0.14 -27.28
N ASP A 48 -3.44 -0.25 -28.27
CA ASP A 48 -2.05 0.22 -28.23
C ASP A 48 -1.92 1.72 -27.93
N ALA A 49 -2.91 2.53 -28.32
CA ALA A 49 -2.93 3.96 -27.99
C ALA A 49 -2.94 4.19 -26.46
N ALA A 50 -3.70 3.41 -25.70
CA ALA A 50 -3.67 3.50 -24.24
C ALA A 50 -2.35 2.97 -23.66
N LEU A 51 -1.76 1.94 -24.27
CA LEU A 51 -0.49 1.39 -23.79
C LEU A 51 0.65 2.40 -23.92
N LEU A 52 0.71 3.12 -25.03
CA LEU A 52 1.70 4.18 -25.27
C LEU A 52 1.50 5.40 -24.35
N GLU A 53 0.27 5.70 -23.92
CA GLU A 53 0.01 6.79 -22.97
C GLU A 53 0.50 6.48 -21.54
N TYR A 54 0.62 5.21 -21.17
CA TYR A 54 1.00 4.76 -19.82
C TYR A 54 2.46 4.28 -19.70
N THR A 55 3.25 4.33 -20.78
CA THR A 55 4.65 3.90 -20.83
C THR A 55 5.57 5.09 -21.09
#